data_AF-A0A0C2SCL5-F1
#
_entry.id   AF-A0A0C2SCL5-F1
#
_cell.length_a   1.000
_cell.length_b   1.000
_cell.length_c   1.000
_cell.angle_alpha   90.00
_cell.angle_beta   90.00
_cell.angle_gamma   90.00
#
_symmetry.space_group_name_H-M   'P 1'
#
loop_
_entity.id
_entity.type
_entity.pdbx_description
1 polymer ?
#
loop_
_entity_poly.entity_id
_entity_poly.type
_entity_poly.pdbx_seq_one_letter_code
_entity_poly.pdbx_strand_id
1 'polypeptide(L)'
;MSEKLDQRKKYTRMVLKESLISLLSHKPISSVTVKEICELADINRSTFYTHYQDHFDLLGQIEDEIVEDMNRYLQRYRTELNEEALKITEKILEYMIEHNAVIRALLSNHGSTAFEKKVMELTRRYMMNNLMNDNGVRQAESTYLSTFVVSGAIHVIKEWISNDMDQPPEKLAVLINSFVNEGLSYLEKG
;
A
#
# COMPACT_ATOMS: atom_id res chain seq x y z
N MET A 1 -2.58 35.91 -7.47
CA MET A 1 -3.34 34.99 -8.35
C MET A 1 -2.98 33.51 -8.20
N SER A 2 -1.93 33.16 -7.43
CA SER A 2 -1.34 31.81 -7.38
C SER A 2 -2.05 30.82 -6.42
N GLU A 3 -2.41 31.28 -5.22
CA GLU A 3 -2.82 30.38 -4.12
C GLU A 3 -4.24 29.79 -4.27
N LYS A 4 -5.20 30.60 -4.72
CA LYS A 4 -6.58 30.13 -4.96
C LYS A 4 -6.68 29.08 -6.06
N LEU A 5 -5.83 29.18 -7.09
CA LEU A 5 -5.77 28.19 -8.17
C LEU A 5 -5.18 26.88 -7.65
N ASP A 6 -4.15 26.93 -6.81
CA ASP A 6 -3.56 25.75 -6.19
C ASP A 6 -4.56 25.05 -5.24
N GLN A 7 -5.28 25.82 -4.42
CA GLN A 7 -6.36 25.28 -3.57
C GLN A 7 -7.44 24.56 -4.38
N ARG A 8 -7.89 25.17 -5.50
CA ARG A 8 -8.88 24.55 -6.37
C ARG A 8 -8.37 23.25 -6.99
N LYS A 9 -7.12 23.21 -7.45
CA LYS A 9 -6.52 21.98 -7.99
C LYS A 9 -6.44 20.88 -6.93
N LYS A 10 -6.03 21.21 -5.70
CA LYS A 10 -5.98 20.25 -4.58
C LYS A 10 -7.36 19.69 -4.26
N TYR A 11 -8.35 20.56 -4.15
CA TYR A 11 -9.74 20.15 -3.92
C TYR A 11 -10.25 19.22 -5.01
N THR A 12 -10.06 19.58 -6.29
CA THR A 12 -10.46 18.73 -7.43
C THR A 12 -9.81 17.34 -7.36
N ARG A 13 -8.50 17.27 -7.10
CA ARG A 13 -7.79 15.98 -6.97
C ARG A 13 -8.34 15.15 -5.82
N MET A 14 -8.60 15.78 -4.67
CA MET A 14 -9.17 15.13 -3.49
C MET A 14 -10.53 14.50 -3.78
N VAL A 15 -11.48 15.27 -4.33
CA VAL A 15 -12.84 14.74 -4.60
C VAL A 15 -12.85 13.67 -5.69
N LEU A 16 -11.96 13.76 -6.68
CA LEU A 16 -11.80 12.73 -7.71
C LEU A 16 -11.22 11.44 -7.14
N LYS A 17 -10.22 11.54 -6.26
CA LYS A 17 -9.64 10.40 -5.52
C LYS A 17 -10.71 9.72 -4.67
N GLU A 18 -11.41 10.46 -3.82
CA GLU A 18 -12.47 9.93 -2.97
C GLU A 18 -13.57 9.24 -3.78
N SER A 19 -13.97 9.84 -4.90
CA SER A 19 -14.97 9.27 -5.80
C SER A 19 -14.52 7.95 -6.41
N LEU A 20 -13.27 7.87 -6.89
CA LEU A 20 -12.76 6.61 -7.43
C LEU A 20 -12.66 5.53 -6.36
N ILE A 21 -12.13 5.85 -5.17
CA ILE A 21 -12.03 4.89 -4.05
C ILE A 21 -13.42 4.37 -3.65
N SER A 22 -14.42 5.25 -3.60
CA SER A 22 -15.81 4.86 -3.34
C SER A 22 -16.34 3.89 -4.41
N LEU A 23 -16.09 4.15 -5.70
CA LEU A 23 -16.52 3.26 -6.77
C LEU A 23 -15.81 1.88 -6.71
N LEU A 24 -14.52 1.86 -6.37
CA LEU A 24 -13.74 0.62 -6.24
C LEU A 24 -14.22 -0.27 -5.09
N SER A 25 -14.89 0.27 -4.09
CA SER A 25 -15.52 -0.56 -3.05
C SER A 25 -16.70 -1.41 -3.59
N HIS A 26 -17.23 -1.08 -4.77
CA HIS A 26 -18.41 -1.75 -5.34
C HIS A 26 -18.13 -2.56 -6.60
N LYS A 27 -17.11 -2.18 -7.40
CA LYS A 27 -16.85 -2.80 -8.70
C LYS A 27 -15.39 -2.66 -9.14
N PRO A 28 -14.88 -3.56 -9.99
CA PRO A 28 -13.51 -3.49 -10.48
C PRO A 28 -13.23 -2.24 -11.30
N ILE A 29 -11.97 -1.77 -11.27
CA ILE A 29 -11.49 -0.59 -12.01
C ILE A 29 -11.86 -0.65 -13.49
N SER A 30 -11.81 -1.82 -14.12
CA SER A 30 -12.17 -2.04 -15.53
C SER A 30 -13.64 -1.73 -15.87
N SER A 31 -14.51 -1.68 -14.86
CA SER A 31 -15.94 -1.36 -14.98
C SER A 31 -16.26 0.07 -14.51
N VAL A 32 -15.26 0.84 -14.07
CA VAL A 32 -15.41 2.24 -13.68
C VAL A 32 -15.28 3.13 -14.92
N THR A 33 -16.13 4.15 -15.02
CA THR A 33 -16.05 5.13 -16.10
C THR A 33 -15.69 6.52 -15.57
N VAL A 34 -15.03 7.34 -16.40
CA VAL A 34 -14.78 8.76 -16.11
C VAL A 34 -16.10 9.50 -15.85
N LYS A 35 -17.19 9.10 -16.50
CA LYS A 35 -18.53 9.64 -16.28
C LYS A 35 -18.95 9.48 -14.81
N GLU A 36 -18.91 8.27 -14.28
CA GLU A 36 -19.36 7.99 -12.92
C GLU A 36 -18.48 8.67 -11.88
N ILE A 37 -17.17 8.71 -12.09
CA ILE A 37 -16.24 9.44 -11.21
C ILE A 37 -16.61 10.93 -11.18
N CYS A 38 -16.82 11.54 -12.35
CA CYS A 38 -17.18 12.95 -12.46
C CYS A 38 -18.55 13.27 -11.84
N GLU A 39 -19.53 12.39 -12.02
CA GLU A 39 -20.87 12.52 -11.44
C GLU A 39 -20.84 12.43 -9.91
N LEU A 40 -20.06 11.50 -9.36
CA LEU A 40 -19.91 11.36 -7.91
C LEU A 40 -19.10 12.52 -7.29
N ALA A 41 -18.11 13.03 -8.01
CA ALA A 41 -17.25 14.12 -7.55
C ALA A 41 -17.86 15.53 -7.70
N ASP A 42 -19.00 15.65 -8.40
CA ASP A 42 -19.56 16.93 -8.86
C ASP A 42 -18.54 17.79 -9.64
N ILE A 43 -17.84 17.14 -10.59
CA ILE A 43 -16.81 17.76 -11.43
C ILE A 43 -17.12 17.58 -12.91
N ASN A 44 -16.97 18.66 -13.69
CA ASN A 44 -17.09 18.58 -15.14
C ASN A 44 -16.02 17.67 -15.74
N ARG A 45 -16.37 16.82 -16.72
CA ARG A 45 -15.41 15.95 -17.43
C ARG A 45 -14.24 16.71 -18.03
N SER A 46 -14.48 17.91 -18.57
CA SER A 46 -13.40 18.77 -19.08
C SER A 46 -12.37 19.09 -18.01
N THR A 47 -12.79 19.25 -16.75
CA THR A 47 -11.91 19.49 -15.60
C THR A 47 -11.16 18.22 -15.23
N PHE A 48 -11.80 17.04 -15.24
CA PHE A 48 -11.12 15.75 -15.05
C PHE A 48 -9.94 15.61 -16.01
N TYR A 49 -10.16 15.85 -17.30
CA TYR A 49 -9.13 15.71 -18.34
C TYR A 49 -8.02 16.76 -18.26
N THR A 50 -8.13 17.79 -17.43
CA THR A 50 -6.98 18.67 -17.11
C THR A 50 -5.99 18.05 -16.13
N HIS A 51 -6.39 16.98 -15.44
CA HIS A 51 -5.61 16.32 -14.40
C HIS A 51 -5.22 14.89 -14.78
N TYR A 52 -6.09 14.17 -15.49
CA TYR A 52 -5.94 12.74 -15.75
C TYR A 52 -6.33 12.37 -17.19
N GLN A 53 -5.64 11.41 -17.77
CA GLN A 53 -5.96 10.88 -19.11
C GLN A 53 -7.22 10.03 -19.08
N ASP A 54 -7.35 9.16 -18.08
CA ASP A 54 -8.50 8.29 -17.86
C ASP A 54 -8.56 7.83 -16.37
N HIS A 55 -9.42 6.86 -16.09
CA HIS A 55 -9.61 6.30 -14.74
C HIS A 55 -8.43 5.43 -14.29
N PHE A 56 -7.65 4.85 -15.20
CA PHE A 56 -6.44 4.10 -14.87
C PHE A 56 -5.29 5.04 -14.49
N ASP A 57 -5.14 6.16 -15.18
CA ASP A 57 -4.17 7.21 -14.81
C ASP A 57 -4.49 7.81 -13.44
N LEU A 58 -5.77 8.11 -13.16
CA LEU A 58 -6.20 8.52 -11.83
C LEU A 58 -5.85 7.46 -10.77
N LEU A 59 -6.15 6.18 -11.02
CA LEU A 59 -5.79 5.11 -10.10
C LEU A 59 -4.28 5.04 -9.87
N GLY A 60 -3.48 5.06 -10.93
CA GLY A 60 -2.02 4.99 -10.86
C GLY A 60 -1.42 6.12 -10.03
N GLN A 61 -1.92 7.34 -10.19
CA GLN A 61 -1.48 8.48 -9.37
C GLN A 61 -1.90 8.34 -7.90
N ILE A 62 -3.08 7.78 -7.61
CA ILE A 62 -3.49 7.48 -6.22
C ILE A 62 -2.56 6.42 -5.61
N GLU A 63 -2.26 5.36 -6.34
CA GLU A 63 -1.33 4.32 -5.89
C GLU A 63 0.06 4.89 -5.57
N ASP A 64 0.60 5.74 -6.45
CA ASP A 64 1.89 6.39 -6.23
C ASP A 64 1.87 7.33 -5.03
N GLU A 65 0.80 8.13 -4.89
CA GLU A 65 0.61 9.00 -3.73
C GLU A 65 0.60 8.21 -2.41
N ILE A 66 -0.11 7.08 -2.35
CA ILE A 66 -0.17 6.23 -1.17
C ILE A 66 1.17 5.55 -0.87
N VAL A 67 1.89 5.08 -1.89
CA VAL A 67 3.23 4.49 -1.70
C VAL A 67 4.23 5.54 -1.21
N GLU A 68 4.18 6.76 -1.76
CA GLU A 68 5.01 7.86 -1.28
C GLU A 68 4.66 8.28 0.14
N ASP A 69 3.36 8.33 0.47
CA ASP A 69 2.91 8.70 1.81
C ASP A 69 3.30 7.67 2.86
N MET A 70 3.12 6.38 2.55
CA MET A 70 3.62 5.28 3.39
C MET A 70 5.14 5.38 3.59
N ASN A 71 5.91 5.68 2.54
CA ASN A 71 7.35 5.90 2.66
C ASN A 71 7.70 7.07 3.59
N ARG A 72 7.00 8.21 3.45
CA ARG A 72 7.20 9.36 4.33
C ARG A 72 6.81 9.06 5.77
N TYR A 73 5.72 8.32 5.98
CA TYR A 73 5.27 7.86 7.29
C TYR A 73 6.38 7.06 7.97
N LEU A 74 6.92 6.05 7.29
CA LEU A 74 8.02 5.21 7.83
C LEU A 74 9.30 6.00 8.09
N GLN A 75 9.63 6.98 7.23
CA GLN A 75 10.82 7.84 7.42
C GLN A 75 10.75 8.66 8.71
N ARG A 76 9.56 9.08 9.17
CA ARG A 76 9.41 9.82 10.43
C ARG A 76 9.81 8.99 11.64
N TYR A 77 9.56 7.68 11.59
CA TYR A 77 9.89 6.77 12.67
C TYR A 77 11.30 6.18 12.53
N ARG A 78 11.95 6.29 11.37
CA ARG A 78 13.25 5.66 11.09
C ARG A 78 14.34 5.96 12.13
N THR A 79 14.42 7.20 12.63
CA THR A 79 15.37 7.60 13.69
C THR A 79 15.00 7.10 15.08
N GLU A 80 13.71 6.90 15.36
CA GLU A 80 13.22 6.36 16.65
C GLU A 80 13.35 4.84 16.70
N LEU A 81 13.30 4.19 15.52
CA LEU A 81 13.19 2.75 15.41
C LEU A 81 14.51 1.99 15.55
N ASN A 82 15.69 2.65 15.39
CA ASN A 82 17.01 1.98 15.27
C ASN A 82 16.91 0.65 14.48
N GLU A 83 16.15 0.72 13.37
CA GLU A 83 15.76 -0.31 12.40
C GLU A 83 15.67 -1.78 12.90
N GLU A 84 14.69 -2.06 13.75
CA GLU A 84 14.19 -3.42 13.97
C GLU A 84 13.06 -3.75 12.97
N ALA A 85 13.21 -4.82 12.16
CA ALA A 85 12.26 -5.21 11.11
C ALA A 85 10.82 -5.41 11.64
N LEU A 86 10.70 -5.87 12.89
CA LEU A 86 9.43 -6.03 13.61
C LEU A 86 8.66 -4.72 13.70
N LYS A 87 9.29 -3.66 14.23
CA LYS A 87 8.62 -2.36 14.42
C LYS A 87 8.25 -1.70 13.11
N ILE A 88 9.05 -1.89 12.06
CA ILE A 88 8.71 -1.37 10.72
C ILE A 88 7.45 -2.06 10.20
N THR A 89 7.35 -3.37 10.38
CA THR A 89 6.15 -4.13 9.99
C THR A 89 4.94 -3.63 10.77
N GLU A 90 5.06 -3.43 12.09
CA GLU A 90 4.00 -2.87 12.92
C GLU A 90 3.55 -1.48 12.43
N LYS A 91 4.48 -0.57 12.13
CA LYS A 91 4.15 0.77 11.61
C LYS A 91 3.49 0.74 10.23
N ILE A 92 3.85 -0.21 9.36
CA ILE A 92 3.13 -0.43 8.10
C ILE A 92 1.68 -0.84 8.36
N LEU A 93 1.45 -1.77 9.30
CA LEU A 93 0.11 -2.25 9.64
C LEU A 93 -0.74 -1.15 10.30
N GLU A 94 -0.16 -0.32 11.17
CA GLU A 94 -0.83 0.85 11.74
C GLU A 94 -1.27 1.84 10.64
N TYR A 95 -0.37 2.17 9.71
CA TYR A 95 -0.68 3.02 8.56
C TYR A 95 -1.84 2.45 7.74
N MET A 96 -1.88 1.12 7.55
CA MET A 96 -2.99 0.47 6.85
C MET A 96 -4.33 0.61 7.57
N ILE A 97 -4.34 0.60 8.91
CA ILE A 97 -5.55 0.88 9.70
C ILE A 97 -5.98 2.35 9.52
N GLU A 98 -5.04 3.29 9.65
CA GLU A 98 -5.32 4.74 9.51
C GLU A 98 -5.89 5.07 8.12
N HIS A 99 -5.43 4.35 7.09
CA HIS A 99 -5.83 4.56 5.69
C HIS A 99 -6.70 3.41 5.13
N ASN A 100 -7.46 2.74 6.00
CA ASN A 100 -8.19 1.52 5.70
C ASN A 100 -9.03 1.58 4.40
N ALA A 101 -9.81 2.63 4.20
CA ALA A 101 -10.72 2.72 3.05
C ALA A 101 -9.98 2.68 1.70
N VAL A 102 -8.87 3.43 1.58
CA VAL A 102 -8.06 3.43 0.36
C VAL A 102 -7.25 2.14 0.24
N ILE A 103 -6.69 1.63 1.33
CA ILE A 103 -5.92 0.38 1.31
C ILE A 103 -6.79 -0.81 0.90
N ARG A 104 -8.01 -0.92 1.44
CA ARG A 104 -8.99 -1.93 1.01
C ARG A 104 -9.29 -1.83 -0.47
N ALA A 105 -9.61 -0.63 -0.96
CA ALA A 105 -9.91 -0.44 -2.37
C ALA A 105 -8.74 -0.87 -3.27
N LEU A 106 -7.51 -0.49 -2.92
CA LEU A 106 -6.31 -0.76 -3.72
C LEU A 106 -5.82 -2.23 -3.63
N LEU A 107 -5.96 -2.90 -2.49
CA LEU A 107 -5.56 -4.30 -2.31
C LEU A 107 -6.69 -5.32 -2.55
N SER A 108 -7.92 -4.84 -2.79
CA SER A 108 -9.04 -5.70 -3.17
C SER A 108 -8.88 -6.25 -4.59
N ASN A 109 -9.70 -7.25 -4.92
CA ASN A 109 -9.85 -7.76 -6.29
C ASN A 109 -10.45 -6.73 -7.26
N HIS A 110 -10.92 -5.58 -6.78
CA HIS A 110 -11.47 -4.51 -7.59
C HIS A 110 -10.40 -3.48 -8.03
N GLY A 111 -9.30 -3.39 -7.29
CA GLY A 111 -8.15 -2.56 -7.64
C GLY A 111 -7.34 -3.14 -8.81
N SER A 112 -6.18 -2.55 -9.05
CA SER A 112 -5.19 -3.10 -9.98
C SER A 112 -4.14 -3.92 -9.21
N THR A 113 -3.50 -4.88 -9.88
CA THR A 113 -2.32 -5.57 -9.28
C THR A 113 -1.09 -4.67 -9.19
N ALA A 114 -1.14 -3.44 -9.72
CA ALA A 114 0.00 -2.53 -9.72
C ALA A 114 0.32 -2.02 -8.31
N PHE A 115 -0.69 -1.70 -7.48
CA PHE A 115 -0.46 -1.32 -6.09
C PHE A 115 0.29 -2.40 -5.31
N GLU A 116 -0.20 -3.64 -5.38
CA GLU A 116 0.43 -4.81 -4.75
C GLU A 116 1.91 -4.90 -5.19
N LYS A 117 2.18 -4.85 -6.50
CA LYS A 117 3.54 -4.90 -7.04
C LYS A 117 4.43 -3.75 -6.55
N LYS A 118 3.91 -2.53 -6.45
CA LYS A 118 4.66 -1.36 -5.95
C LYS A 118 5.05 -1.56 -4.48
N VAL A 119 4.13 -2.03 -3.63
CA VAL A 119 4.40 -2.32 -2.21
C VAL A 119 5.38 -3.48 -2.07
N MET A 120 5.23 -4.54 -2.88
CA MET A 120 6.17 -5.67 -2.89
C MET A 120 7.58 -5.22 -3.26
N GLU A 121 7.74 -4.41 -4.31
CA GLU A 121 9.05 -3.93 -4.75
C GLU A 121 9.70 -2.99 -3.73
N LEU A 122 8.91 -2.17 -3.04
CA LEU A 122 9.40 -1.34 -1.95
C LEU A 122 9.96 -2.20 -0.81
N THR A 123 9.19 -3.20 -0.38
CA THR A 123 9.56 -4.11 0.72
C THR A 123 10.77 -4.97 0.35
N ARG A 124 10.81 -5.46 -0.90
CA ARG A 124 11.93 -6.25 -1.42
C ARG A 124 13.23 -5.44 -1.42
N ARG A 125 13.20 -4.20 -1.89
CA ARG A 125 14.38 -3.30 -1.86
C ARG A 125 14.84 -3.04 -0.42
N TYR A 126 13.92 -2.82 0.51
CA TYR A 126 14.25 -2.66 1.93
C TYR A 126 14.97 -3.91 2.48
N MET A 127 14.43 -5.11 2.25
CA MET A 127 15.05 -6.35 2.73
C MET A 127 16.42 -6.62 2.08
N MET A 128 16.55 -6.37 0.78
CA MET A 128 17.83 -6.56 0.10
C MET A 128 18.93 -5.64 0.65
N ASN A 129 18.58 -4.38 0.93
CA ASN A 129 19.55 -3.40 1.42
C ASN A 129 19.95 -3.61 2.88
N ASN A 130 19.04 -4.10 3.73
CA ASN A 130 19.22 -4.12 5.18
C ASN A 130 19.37 -5.52 5.81
N LEU A 131 18.89 -6.59 5.16
CA LEU A 131 18.87 -7.94 5.75
C LEU A 131 19.74 -8.95 5.01
N MET A 132 19.95 -8.77 3.70
CA MET A 132 20.58 -9.81 2.86
C MET A 132 22.01 -9.50 2.41
N ASN A 133 22.46 -8.24 2.50
CA ASN A 133 23.84 -7.89 2.16
C ASN A 133 24.86 -8.34 3.22
N ASP A 134 24.47 -8.45 4.49
CA ASP A 134 25.38 -8.82 5.59
C ASP A 134 25.55 -10.33 5.78
N ASN A 135 24.70 -11.16 5.18
CA ASN A 135 24.64 -12.60 5.47
C ASN A 135 25.40 -13.49 4.48
N GLY A 136 26.16 -12.92 3.54
CA GLY A 136 26.96 -13.69 2.57
C GLY A 136 26.15 -14.58 1.61
N VAL A 137 24.83 -14.38 1.54
CA VAL A 137 23.92 -15.11 0.66
C VAL A 137 24.19 -14.75 -0.80
N ARG A 138 24.20 -15.74 -1.70
CA ARG A 138 24.36 -15.48 -3.13
C ARG A 138 23.19 -14.65 -3.64
N GLN A 139 23.46 -13.63 -4.47
CA GLN A 139 22.44 -12.70 -4.99
C GLN A 139 21.22 -13.39 -5.63
N ALA A 140 21.43 -14.54 -6.28
CA ALA A 140 20.36 -15.35 -6.86
C ALA A 140 19.42 -15.92 -5.79
N GLU A 141 19.95 -16.45 -4.69
CA GLU A 141 19.17 -17.01 -3.57
C GLU A 141 18.41 -15.90 -2.83
N SER A 142 19.05 -14.75 -2.59
CA SER A 142 18.42 -13.57 -2.00
C SER A 142 17.19 -13.10 -2.78
N THR A 143 17.21 -13.22 -4.11
CA THR A 143 16.08 -12.83 -4.96
C THR A 143 14.87 -13.75 -4.74
N TYR A 144 15.06 -15.07 -4.72
CA TYR A 144 13.97 -16.02 -4.49
C TYR A 144 13.46 -15.99 -3.05
N LEU A 145 14.36 -15.89 -2.07
CA LEU A 145 14.00 -15.80 -0.65
C LEU A 145 13.21 -14.51 -0.36
N SER A 146 13.68 -13.36 -0.84
CA SER A 146 12.92 -12.11 -0.68
C SER A 146 11.57 -12.17 -1.38
N THR A 147 11.48 -12.80 -2.56
CA THR A 147 10.19 -13.01 -3.25
C THR A 147 9.25 -13.84 -2.39
N PHE A 148 9.71 -14.97 -1.82
CA PHE A 148 8.91 -15.81 -0.94
C PHE A 148 8.42 -15.05 0.30
N VAL A 149 9.32 -14.34 0.99
CA VAL A 149 9.00 -13.57 2.20
C VAL A 149 8.00 -12.45 1.92
N VAL A 150 8.27 -11.59 0.93
CA VAL A 150 7.36 -10.48 0.58
C VAL A 150 6.01 -11.01 0.14
N SER A 151 5.98 -12.05 -0.70
CA SER A 151 4.73 -12.62 -1.22
C SER A 151 3.91 -13.26 -0.12
N GLY A 152 4.54 -13.96 0.84
CA GLY A 152 3.87 -14.51 2.00
C GLY A 152 3.28 -13.40 2.88
N ALA A 153 4.09 -12.39 3.22
CA ALA A 153 3.65 -11.27 4.06
C ALA A 153 2.47 -10.50 3.43
N ILE A 154 2.53 -10.18 2.13
CA ILE A 154 1.42 -9.44 1.48
C ILE A 154 0.12 -10.26 1.45
N HIS A 155 0.19 -11.58 1.30
CA HIS A 155 -1.00 -12.43 1.34
C HIS A 155 -1.58 -12.54 2.75
N VAL A 156 -0.74 -12.63 3.78
CA VAL A 156 -1.18 -12.56 5.19
C VAL A 156 -1.87 -11.22 5.47
N ILE A 157 -1.34 -10.11 4.97
CA ILE A 157 -1.94 -8.78 5.13
C ILE A 157 -3.28 -8.69 4.39
N LYS A 158 -3.39 -9.21 3.17
CA LYS A 158 -4.66 -9.25 2.42
C LYS A 158 -5.73 -10.06 3.14
N GLU A 159 -5.35 -11.21 3.72
CA GLU A 159 -6.22 -12.05 4.54
C GLU A 159 -6.69 -11.30 5.80
N TRP A 160 -5.77 -10.62 6.50
CA TRP A 160 -6.10 -9.79 7.66
C TRP A 160 -7.06 -8.65 7.29
N ILE A 161 -6.85 -7.99 6.15
CA ILE A 161 -7.77 -6.98 5.63
C ILE A 161 -9.14 -7.61 5.36
N SER A 162 -9.23 -8.75 4.67
CA SER A 162 -10.52 -9.40 4.39
C SER A 162 -11.25 -9.86 5.65
N ASN A 163 -10.51 -10.16 6.72
CA ASN A 163 -11.06 -10.49 8.05
C ASN A 163 -11.30 -9.23 8.90
N ASP A 164 -11.55 -8.09 8.26
CA ASP A 164 -11.83 -6.80 8.92
C ASP A 164 -10.77 -6.33 9.92
N MET A 165 -9.51 -6.70 9.67
CA MET A 165 -8.36 -6.36 10.52
C MET A 165 -8.55 -6.84 11.96
N ASP A 166 -9.02 -8.08 12.12
CA ASP A 166 -9.38 -8.74 13.38
C ASP A 166 -8.22 -8.87 14.40
N GLN A 167 -6.97 -8.81 13.94
CA GLN A 167 -5.78 -8.85 14.80
C GLN A 167 -5.17 -7.46 15.03
N PRO A 168 -4.66 -7.15 16.24
CA PRO A 168 -3.86 -5.96 16.47
C PRO A 168 -2.58 -5.93 15.62
N PRO A 169 -2.15 -4.77 15.11
CA PRO A 169 -0.91 -4.60 14.35
C PRO A 169 0.33 -5.26 14.98
N GLU A 170 0.53 -5.04 16.29
CA GLU A 170 1.64 -5.61 17.06
C GLU A 170 1.67 -7.15 16.95
N LYS A 171 0.53 -7.81 17.17
CA LYS A 171 0.44 -9.28 17.14
C LYS A 171 0.71 -9.83 15.75
N LEU A 172 0.15 -9.20 14.73
CA LEU A 172 0.35 -9.63 13.35
C LEU A 172 1.79 -9.37 12.88
N ALA A 173 2.40 -8.27 13.31
CA ALA A 173 3.81 -7.97 13.04
C ALA A 173 4.73 -9.03 13.67
N VAL A 174 4.48 -9.44 14.92
CA VAL A 174 5.20 -10.52 15.59
C VAL A 174 5.04 -11.82 14.81
N LEU A 175 3.81 -12.20 14.43
CA LEU A 175 3.55 -13.41 13.65
C LEU A 175 4.38 -13.44 12.34
N ILE A 176 4.31 -12.35 11.56
CA ILE A 176 5.02 -12.25 10.28
C ILE A 176 6.53 -12.34 10.50
N ASN A 177 7.09 -11.54 11.42
CA ASN A 177 8.54 -11.47 11.61
C ASN A 177 9.12 -12.73 12.24
N SER A 178 8.45 -13.32 13.24
CA SER A 178 8.88 -14.58 13.84
C SER A 178 8.89 -15.71 12.81
N PHE A 179 7.86 -15.81 11.97
CA PHE A 179 7.84 -16.83 10.91
C PHE A 179 8.93 -16.60 9.86
N VAL A 180 9.22 -15.35 9.49
CA VAL A 180 10.31 -15.03 8.55
C VAL A 180 11.68 -15.38 9.14
N ASN A 181 11.90 -15.16 10.43
CA ASN A 181 13.20 -15.39 11.08
C ASN A 181 13.42 -16.86 11.48
N GLU A 182 12.36 -17.56 11.87
CA GLU A 182 12.46 -18.89 12.50
C GLU A 182 11.80 -20.02 11.67
N GLY A 183 11.06 -19.67 10.63
CA GLY A 183 10.29 -20.62 9.83
C GLY A 183 9.30 -21.42 10.69
N LEU A 184 9.23 -22.73 10.45
CA LEU A 184 8.33 -23.63 11.19
C LEU A 184 8.72 -23.84 12.66
N SER A 185 9.97 -23.56 13.04
CA SER A 185 10.42 -23.74 14.43
C SER A 185 9.73 -22.78 15.42
N TYR A 186 9.14 -21.70 14.91
CA TYR A 186 8.27 -20.80 15.68
C TYR A 186 7.07 -21.53 16.30
N LEU A 187 6.50 -22.52 15.61
CA LEU A 187 5.32 -23.25 16.08
C LEU A 187 5.60 -24.17 17.28
N GLU A 188 6.88 -24.48 17.54
CA GLU A 188 7.29 -25.34 18.65
C GLU A 188 7.40 -24.56 19.98
N LYS A 189 7.27 -23.23 19.94
CA LYS A 189 7.41 -22.34 21.10
C LYS A 189 6.08 -21.89 21.73
N GLY A 190 4.95 -22.23 21.12
CA GLY A 190 3.59 -21.90 21.60
C GLY A 190 2.92 -23.07 22.29
#